data_AF-A0A6G4R4J8-F1
#
_entry.id   AF-A0A6G4R4J8-F1
#
_cell.length_a   1.000
_cell.length_b   1.000
_cell.length_c   1.000
_cell.angle_alpha   90.00
_cell.angle_beta   90.00
_cell.angle_gamma   90.00
#
_symmetry.space_group_name_H-M   'P 1'
#
loop_
_entity.id
_entity.type
_entity.pdbx_description
1 polymer ?
#
loop_
_entity_poly.entity_id
_entity_poly.type
_entity_poly.pdbx_seq_one_letter_code
_entity_poly.pdbx_strand_id
1 'polypeptide(L)'
;MTGRKNAMLTTEDRRWLTGEKRYDGEHAKQQRYQRRRDIRERVSNSLLDFSVLFEHIEEDELEKLFGTPGTDQTEVTDDSALADGICDALAFVLRSTGINAMHDGAATDSNPLAERLLTEALYRAGRKDGYLVQNVDLEVDAMAFSRKSLLADLEAGNDLSPSELRVLLEIEDVDTSAVQEHIRRQLLEE
;
A
#
# COMPACT_ATOMS: atom_id res chain seq x y z
N MET A 1 -4.07 17.73 -10.50
CA MET A 1 -3.44 17.60 -9.17
C MET A 1 -3.79 18.79 -8.30
N THR A 2 -4.84 18.68 -7.49
CA THR A 2 -5.13 19.65 -6.42
C THR A 2 -3.95 19.67 -5.42
N GLY A 3 -3.43 20.86 -5.15
CA GLY A 3 -2.14 21.05 -4.51
C GLY A 3 -2.17 20.71 -3.03
N ARG A 4 -1.71 19.51 -2.66
CA ARG A 4 -1.28 19.19 -1.28
C ARG A 4 -0.07 20.06 -0.94
N LYS A 5 -0.28 21.29 -0.46
CA LYS A 5 0.81 22.28 -0.28
C LYS A 5 1.79 21.91 0.85
N ASN A 6 1.30 21.23 1.89
CA ASN A 6 2.07 20.88 3.10
C ASN A 6 2.16 19.37 3.33
N ALA A 7 2.32 18.59 2.25
CA ALA A 7 2.51 17.14 2.35
C ALA A 7 3.99 16.75 2.33
N MET A 8 4.28 15.51 2.74
CA MET A 8 5.62 14.89 2.69
C MET A 8 6.34 15.11 1.34
N LEU A 9 5.62 14.90 0.23
CA LEU A 9 6.13 15.20 -1.11
C LEU A 9 5.74 16.62 -1.51
N THR A 10 6.71 17.40 -2.00
CA THR A 10 6.41 18.70 -2.62
C THR A 10 5.78 18.52 -3.99
N THR A 11 5.19 19.58 -4.52
CA THR A 11 4.67 19.60 -5.90
C THR A 11 5.72 19.18 -6.91
N GLU A 12 6.97 19.62 -6.75
CA GLU A 12 8.05 19.29 -7.67
C GLU A 12 8.50 17.83 -7.56
N ASP A 13 8.40 17.22 -6.37
CA ASP A 13 8.68 15.78 -6.22
C ASP A 13 7.63 14.95 -6.95
N ARG A 14 6.35 15.30 -6.78
CA ARG A 14 5.25 14.62 -7.48
C ARG A 14 5.39 14.72 -8.98
N ARG A 15 5.65 15.92 -9.51
CA ARG A 15 5.87 16.12 -10.95
C ARG A 15 7.07 15.33 -11.46
N TRP A 16 8.15 15.22 -10.67
CA TRP A 16 9.32 14.44 -11.06
C TRP A 16 9.06 12.93 -11.04
N LEU A 17 8.39 12.41 -10.00
CA LEU A 17 8.07 10.98 -9.87
C LEU A 17 7.05 10.50 -10.91
N THR A 18 6.08 11.34 -11.27
CA THR A 18 5.07 11.06 -12.31
C THR A 18 5.58 11.30 -13.72
N GLY A 19 6.81 11.79 -13.88
CA GLY A 19 7.41 12.04 -15.19
C GLY A 19 6.96 13.34 -15.88
N GLU A 20 6.06 14.13 -15.26
CA GLU A 20 5.66 15.47 -15.71
C GLU A 20 6.82 16.47 -15.72
N LYS A 21 7.85 16.23 -14.91
CA LYS A 21 9.10 17.01 -14.90
C LYS A 21 10.30 16.10 -15.13
N ARG A 22 11.16 16.51 -16.06
CA ARG A 22 12.44 15.87 -16.35
C ARG A 22 13.59 16.84 -16.09
N TYR A 23 14.73 16.29 -15.71
CA TYR A 23 15.97 17.03 -15.58
C TYR A 23 16.84 16.69 -16.78
N ASP A 24 17.14 17.70 -17.58
CA ASP A 24 17.93 17.59 -18.81
C ASP A 24 19.13 18.57 -18.75
N GLY A 25 20.12 18.36 -19.61
CA GLY A 25 21.34 19.17 -19.68
C GLY A 25 22.50 18.68 -18.80
N GLU A 26 23.56 19.50 -18.74
CA GLU A 26 24.87 19.15 -18.19
C GLU A 26 24.82 18.68 -16.71
N HIS A 27 23.97 19.32 -15.90
CA HIS A 27 23.84 19.01 -14.47
C HIS A 27 22.69 18.05 -14.14
N ALA A 28 22.05 17.45 -15.14
CA ALA A 28 20.86 16.63 -14.96
C ALA A 28 21.10 15.43 -14.01
N LYS A 29 22.27 14.78 -14.10
CA LYS A 29 22.62 13.65 -13.23
C LYS A 29 22.68 14.06 -11.76
N GLN A 30 23.28 15.21 -11.46
CA GLN A 30 23.40 15.73 -10.10
C GLN A 30 22.02 16.15 -9.56
N GLN A 31 21.21 16.83 -10.37
CA GLN A 31 19.85 17.23 -9.98
C GLN A 31 18.96 16.02 -9.66
N ARG A 32 19.01 14.96 -10.47
CA ARG A 32 18.29 13.71 -10.19
C ARG A 32 18.77 13.04 -8.89
N TYR A 33 20.08 13.05 -8.63
CA TYR A 33 20.62 12.50 -7.39
C TYR A 33 20.15 13.28 -6.17
N GLN A 34 20.25 14.60 -6.21
CA GLN A 34 19.79 15.47 -5.13
C GLN A 34 18.29 15.25 -4.86
N ARG A 35 17.46 15.25 -5.92
CA ARG A 35 16.02 15.01 -5.80
C ARG A 35 15.70 13.69 -5.11
N ARG A 36 16.38 12.59 -5.46
CA ARG A 36 16.21 11.28 -4.78
C ARG A 36 16.58 11.34 -3.30
N ARG A 37 17.68 12.03 -2.97
CA ARG A 37 18.13 12.21 -1.59
C ARG A 37 17.09 12.99 -0.79
N ASP A 38 16.62 14.12 -1.31
CA ASP A 38 15.65 14.99 -0.63
C ASP A 38 14.31 14.28 -0.41
N ILE A 39 13.86 13.46 -1.37
CA ILE A 39 12.66 12.63 -1.21
C ILE A 39 12.87 11.59 -0.12
N ARG A 40 14.00 10.86 -0.14
CA ARG A 40 14.30 9.86 0.89
C ARG A 40 14.35 10.44 2.29
N GLU A 41 14.99 11.61 2.45
CA GLU A 41 15.12 12.29 3.72
C GLU A 41 13.74 12.73 4.25
N ARG A 42 12.88 13.30 3.39
CA ARG A 42 11.51 13.66 3.77
C ARG A 42 10.67 12.45 4.13
N VAL A 43 10.75 11.35 3.37
CA VAL A 43 10.05 10.10 3.72
C VAL A 43 10.49 9.61 5.09
N SER A 44 11.80 9.57 5.35
CA SER A 44 12.34 9.15 6.64
C SER A 44 11.85 10.04 7.78
N ASN A 45 11.88 11.37 7.60
CA ASN A 45 11.45 12.31 8.63
C ASN A 45 9.94 12.23 8.88
N SER A 46 9.13 12.14 7.83
CA SER A 46 7.67 11.98 7.97
C SER A 46 7.29 10.68 8.66
N LEU A 47 8.04 9.59 8.45
CA LEU A 47 7.84 8.34 9.21
C LEU A 47 8.18 8.52 10.71
N LEU A 48 9.18 9.34 11.04
CA LEU A 48 9.53 9.65 12.44
C LEU A 48 8.49 10.57 13.09
N ASP A 49 7.90 11.50 12.33
CA ASP A 49 6.84 12.38 12.82
C ASP A 49 5.61 11.60 13.31
N PHE A 50 5.31 10.42 12.75
CA PHE A 50 4.25 9.55 13.27
C PHE A 50 4.48 9.11 14.72
N SER A 51 5.73 9.04 15.19
CA SER A 51 5.99 8.75 16.62
C SER A 51 5.55 9.92 17.51
N VAL A 52 5.69 11.15 17.02
CA VAL A 52 5.22 12.36 17.72
C VAL A 52 3.70 12.43 17.67
N LEU A 53 3.10 12.20 16.49
CA LEU A 53 1.65 12.17 16.32
C LEU A 53 1.03 11.10 17.21
N PHE A 54 1.54 9.87 17.17
CA PHE A 54 1.04 8.76 17.98
C PHE A 54 1.05 9.06 19.48
N GLU A 55 2.04 9.82 19.96
CA GLU A 55 2.12 10.15 21.38
C GLU A 55 1.24 11.34 21.78
N HIS A 56 1.16 12.36 20.92
CA HIS A 56 0.73 13.70 21.33
C HIS A 56 -0.47 14.28 20.57
N ILE A 57 -0.95 13.65 19.50
CA ILE A 57 -2.15 14.13 18.83
C ILE A 57 -3.34 14.03 19.79
N GLU A 58 -4.21 15.05 19.75
CA GLU A 58 -5.44 15.06 20.54
C GLU A 58 -6.44 14.05 19.94
N GLU A 59 -7.18 13.36 20.81
CA GLU A 59 -8.11 12.30 20.39
C GLU A 59 -9.20 12.82 19.45
N ASP A 60 -9.69 14.04 19.66
CA ASP A 60 -10.71 14.66 18.81
C ASP A 60 -10.20 14.97 17.40
N GLU A 61 -8.91 15.28 17.24
CA GLU A 61 -8.26 15.44 15.93
C GLU A 61 -8.04 14.10 15.23
N LEU A 62 -7.82 13.01 15.97
CA LEU A 62 -7.82 11.66 15.39
C LEU A 62 -9.22 11.24 14.93
N GLU A 63 -10.25 11.52 15.72
CA GLU A 63 -11.63 11.20 15.37
C GLU A 63 -12.09 11.93 14.10
N LYS A 64 -11.64 13.18 13.88
CA LYS A 64 -11.89 13.95 12.64
C LYS A 64 -11.12 13.44 11.40
N LEU A 65 -10.19 12.51 11.58
CA LEU A 65 -9.42 11.91 10.50
C LEU A 65 -9.87 10.48 10.21
N PHE A 66 -10.20 9.74 11.28
CA PHE A 66 -10.42 8.30 11.22
C PHE A 66 -11.85 7.88 11.62
N GLY A 67 -12.68 8.82 12.07
CA GLY A 67 -13.94 8.54 12.75
C GLY A 67 -13.72 8.02 14.18
N THR A 68 -14.83 7.73 14.86
CA THR A 68 -14.80 7.17 16.22
C THR A 68 -14.41 5.69 16.17
N PRO A 69 -13.42 5.24 16.98
CA PRO A 69 -13.08 3.83 17.07
C PRO A 69 -14.28 2.96 17.48
N GLY A 70 -14.47 1.82 16.80
CA GLY A 70 -15.54 0.87 17.13
C GLY A 70 -16.94 1.24 16.62
N THR A 71 -17.09 2.32 15.85
CA THR A 71 -18.29 2.61 15.06
C THR A 71 -18.06 2.25 13.59
N ASP A 72 -19.07 2.45 12.73
CA ASP A 72 -18.82 2.54 11.30
C ASP A 72 -17.86 3.72 11.10
N GLN A 73 -16.58 3.45 10.80
CA GLN A 73 -15.52 4.47 10.64
C GLN A 73 -15.68 5.21 9.30
N THR A 74 -16.84 5.83 9.13
CA THR A 74 -17.34 6.36 7.86
C THR A 74 -16.42 7.40 7.25
N GLU A 75 -15.68 8.16 8.06
CA GLU A 75 -14.80 9.21 7.52
C GLU A 75 -13.68 8.67 6.63
N VAL A 76 -13.11 7.51 6.97
CA VAL A 76 -12.09 6.86 6.11
C VAL A 76 -12.76 6.13 4.97
N THR A 77 -13.88 5.44 5.21
CA THR A 77 -14.52 4.62 4.18
C THR A 77 -15.23 5.45 3.11
N ASP A 78 -15.66 6.67 3.44
CA ASP A 78 -16.35 7.56 2.50
C ASP A 78 -15.35 8.38 1.66
N ASP A 79 -14.15 8.67 2.17
CA ASP A 79 -13.06 9.26 1.39
C ASP A 79 -12.17 8.16 0.81
N SER A 80 -12.57 7.64 -0.36
CA SER A 80 -11.80 6.60 -1.06
C SER A 80 -10.35 7.00 -1.33
N ALA A 81 -10.07 8.29 -1.55
CA ALA A 81 -8.70 8.75 -1.82
C ALA A 81 -7.82 8.73 -0.56
N LEU A 82 -8.42 8.97 0.61
CA LEU A 82 -7.74 8.80 1.90
C LEU A 82 -7.53 7.32 2.21
N ALA A 83 -8.57 6.49 2.05
CA ALA A 83 -8.48 5.04 2.24
C ALA A 83 -7.38 4.42 1.36
N ASP A 84 -7.39 4.71 0.06
CA ASP A 84 -6.37 4.25 -0.88
C ASP A 84 -4.98 4.74 -0.46
N GLY A 85 -4.87 6.02 -0.02
CA GLY A 85 -3.62 6.59 0.45
C GLY A 85 -3.05 5.90 1.70
N ILE A 86 -3.90 5.47 2.64
CA ILE A 86 -3.50 4.71 3.83
C ILE A 86 -3.03 3.31 3.40
N CYS A 87 -3.80 2.63 2.55
CA CYS A 87 -3.43 1.32 2.01
C CYS A 87 -2.10 1.36 1.26
N ASP A 88 -1.89 2.35 0.39
CA ASP A 88 -0.64 2.54 -0.35
C ASP A 88 0.54 2.84 0.58
N ALA A 89 0.34 3.62 1.64
CA ALA A 89 1.38 3.90 2.62
C ALA A 89 1.82 2.64 3.38
N LEU A 90 0.86 1.83 3.83
CA LEU A 90 1.13 0.54 4.47
C LEU A 90 1.81 -0.42 3.50
N ALA A 91 1.28 -0.58 2.29
CA ALA A 91 1.85 -1.44 1.26
C ALA A 91 3.29 -1.02 0.89
N PHE A 92 3.57 0.29 0.79
CA PHE A 92 4.90 0.82 0.54
C PHE A 92 5.91 0.41 1.62
N VAL A 93 5.52 0.49 2.89
CA VAL A 93 6.35 0.06 4.03
C VAL A 93 6.55 -1.45 4.00
N LEU A 94 5.48 -2.24 3.89
CA LEU A 94 5.52 -3.71 3.93
C LEU A 94 6.28 -4.32 2.74
N ARG A 95 6.14 -3.73 1.56
CA ARG A 95 6.93 -4.10 0.36
C ARG A 95 8.42 -3.91 0.61
N SER A 96 8.80 -2.86 1.34
CA SER A 96 10.20 -2.55 1.63
C SER A 96 10.78 -3.40 2.76
N THR A 97 9.93 -3.97 3.62
CA THR A 97 10.33 -4.75 4.80
C THR A 97 10.13 -6.26 4.64
N GLY A 98 9.72 -6.71 3.45
CA GLY A 98 9.88 -8.11 3.05
C GLY A 98 8.60 -8.93 2.94
N ILE A 99 7.46 -8.35 2.54
CA ILE A 99 6.27 -9.16 2.19
C ILE A 99 6.58 -10.25 1.15
N ASN A 100 7.58 -10.05 0.29
CA ASN A 100 8.06 -11.06 -0.65
C ASN A 100 8.78 -12.24 0.02
N ALA A 101 9.38 -12.04 1.19
CA ALA A 101 9.99 -13.11 1.98
C ALA A 101 8.96 -13.98 2.71
N MET A 102 7.68 -13.57 2.74
CA MET A 102 6.57 -14.43 3.19
C MET A 102 6.18 -15.46 2.12
N HIS A 103 6.53 -15.23 0.85
CA HIS A 103 6.20 -16.11 -0.27
C HIS A 103 7.21 -17.25 -0.47
N ASP A 104 8.51 -16.96 -0.31
CA ASP A 104 9.53 -17.99 -0.36
C ASP A 104 9.45 -18.80 0.94
N GLY A 105 8.78 -19.96 0.91
CA GLY A 105 8.82 -20.99 1.96
C GLY A 105 10.23 -21.50 2.32
N ALA A 106 11.28 -20.84 1.81
CA ALA A 106 12.66 -20.90 2.23
C ALA A 106 12.99 -19.75 3.22
N ALA A 107 12.28 -19.67 4.34
CA ALA A 107 12.71 -18.89 5.50
C ALA A 107 12.85 -19.82 6.71
N THR A 108 14.09 -20.23 6.98
CA THR A 108 14.62 -20.51 8.32
C THR A 108 13.96 -19.62 9.38
N ASP A 109 13.28 -20.17 10.39
CA ASP A 109 12.94 -19.65 11.76
C ASP A 109 12.83 -18.12 12.01
N SER A 110 12.64 -17.29 10.99
CA SER A 110 12.84 -15.84 11.04
C SER A 110 11.57 -15.16 10.58
N ASN A 111 10.77 -14.65 11.52
CA ASN A 111 9.59 -13.83 11.18
C ASN A 111 10.06 -12.64 10.33
N PRO A 112 9.48 -12.43 9.13
CA PRO A 112 9.79 -11.30 8.27
C PRO A 112 9.66 -9.97 9.03
N LEU A 113 10.49 -8.98 8.68
CA LEU A 113 10.46 -7.68 9.34
C LEU A 113 9.07 -7.02 9.24
N ALA A 114 8.36 -7.23 8.12
CA ALA A 114 6.98 -6.81 7.93
C ALA A 114 6.03 -7.31 9.05
N GLU A 115 6.04 -8.62 9.32
CA GLU A 115 5.18 -9.24 10.35
C GLU A 115 5.51 -8.70 11.74
N ARG A 116 6.79 -8.58 12.06
CA ARG A 116 7.26 -8.05 13.34
C ARG A 116 6.82 -6.60 13.55
N LEU A 117 6.87 -5.78 12.51
CA LEU A 117 6.45 -4.38 12.58
C LEU A 117 4.94 -4.24 12.76
N LEU A 118 4.14 -5.02 12.03
CA LEU A 118 2.67 -5.01 12.18
C LEU A 118 2.27 -5.49 13.57
N THR A 119 2.87 -6.57 14.03
CA THR A 119 2.65 -7.14 15.36
C THR A 119 2.97 -6.09 16.44
N GLU A 120 4.14 -5.46 16.39
CA GLU A 120 4.53 -4.41 17.33
C GLU A 120 3.61 -3.18 17.25
N ALA A 121 3.16 -2.80 16.05
CA ALA A 121 2.21 -1.70 15.87
C ALA A 121 0.87 -1.98 16.57
N LEU A 122 0.34 -3.20 16.45
CA LEU A 122 -0.88 -3.63 17.15
C LEU A 122 -0.70 -3.62 18.68
N TYR A 123 0.43 -4.13 19.19
CA TYR A 123 0.74 -4.04 20.62
C TYR A 123 0.87 -2.59 21.12
N ARG A 124 1.42 -1.69 20.31
CA ARG A 124 1.54 -0.25 20.66
C ARG A 124 0.17 0.42 20.68
N ALA A 125 -0.65 0.23 19.65
CA ALA A 125 -1.99 0.78 19.57
C ALA A 125 -2.83 0.32 20.77
N GLY A 126 -2.87 -0.99 21.03
CA GLY A 126 -3.60 -1.53 22.19
C GLY A 126 -3.13 -0.92 23.51
N ARG A 127 -1.81 -0.80 23.75
CA ARG A 127 -1.30 -0.17 24.97
C ARG A 127 -1.73 1.30 25.10
N LYS A 128 -1.76 2.05 24.00
CA LYS A 128 -2.21 3.46 24.02
C LYS A 128 -3.69 3.55 24.42
N ASP A 129 -4.50 2.61 23.94
CA ASP A 129 -5.94 2.53 24.22
C ASP A 129 -6.27 1.84 25.56
N GLY A 130 -5.26 1.49 26.35
CA GLY A 130 -5.43 0.84 27.66
C GLY A 130 -5.71 -0.66 27.61
N TYR A 131 -5.53 -1.30 26.46
CA TYR A 131 -5.69 -2.74 26.26
C TYR A 131 -4.36 -3.49 26.31
N LEU A 132 -4.34 -4.63 27.01
CA LEU A 132 -3.26 -5.60 26.93
C LEU A 132 -3.56 -6.58 25.80
N VAL A 133 -3.03 -6.29 24.61
CA VAL A 133 -2.99 -7.26 23.51
C VAL A 133 -2.15 -8.45 23.99
N GLN A 134 -2.70 -9.67 23.89
CA GLN A 134 -2.01 -10.89 24.37
C GLN A 134 -1.43 -11.71 23.23
N ASN A 135 -2.14 -11.77 22.10
CA ASN A 135 -1.75 -12.51 20.91
C ASN A 135 -2.14 -11.70 19.68
N VAL A 136 -1.32 -11.81 18.63
CA VAL A 136 -1.57 -11.28 17.30
C VAL A 136 -1.24 -12.40 16.32
N ASP A 137 -2.25 -12.92 15.64
CA ASP A 137 -2.10 -13.97 14.65
C ASP A 137 -2.23 -13.36 13.25
N LEU A 138 -1.15 -13.40 12.48
CA LEU A 138 -1.09 -12.92 11.09
C LEU A 138 -0.85 -14.11 10.17
N GLU A 139 -1.87 -14.50 9.44
CA GLU A 139 -1.79 -15.54 8.42
C GLU A 139 -1.82 -14.91 7.03
N VAL A 140 -0.76 -15.14 6.24
CA VAL A 140 -0.65 -14.66 4.88
C VAL A 140 -0.39 -15.85 3.97
N ASP A 141 -1.42 -16.27 3.24
CA ASP A 141 -1.29 -17.25 2.17
C ASP A 141 -1.07 -16.50 0.84
N ALA A 142 0.16 -16.57 0.34
CA ALA A 142 0.59 -15.82 -0.84
C ALA A 142 1.18 -16.76 -1.89
N MET A 143 0.68 -16.64 -3.12
CA MET A 143 1.20 -17.35 -4.29
C MET A 143 1.91 -16.38 -5.22
N ALA A 144 3.09 -16.77 -5.73
CA ALA A 144 3.74 -16.02 -6.79
C ALA A 144 2.90 -16.15 -8.05
N PHE A 145 2.61 -15.02 -8.66
CA PHE A 145 1.95 -14.99 -9.95
C PHE A 145 2.84 -14.29 -10.98
N SER A 146 2.67 -14.71 -12.22
CA SER A 146 3.23 -14.00 -13.37
C SER A 146 2.08 -13.35 -14.12
N ARG A 147 2.16 -12.03 -14.29
CA ARG A 147 1.21 -11.28 -15.12
C ARG A 147 1.04 -11.90 -16.51
N LYS A 148 2.13 -12.41 -17.11
CA LYS A 148 2.08 -13.07 -18.42
C LYS A 148 1.31 -14.39 -18.38
N SER A 149 1.39 -15.12 -17.27
CA SER A 149 0.63 -16.36 -17.10
C SER A 149 -0.85 -16.05 -16.99
N LEU A 150 -1.24 -15.14 -16.09
CA LEU A 150 -2.64 -14.77 -15.90
C LEU A 150 -3.31 -14.27 -17.19
N LEU A 151 -2.58 -13.52 -18.01
CA LEU A 151 -3.07 -13.10 -19.33
C LEU A 151 -3.21 -14.27 -20.30
N ALA A 152 -2.25 -15.19 -20.33
CA ALA A 152 -2.35 -16.38 -21.17
C ALA A 152 -3.51 -17.28 -20.74
N ASP A 153 -3.75 -17.41 -19.43
CA ASP A 153 -4.86 -18.17 -18.87
C ASP A 153 -6.21 -17.52 -19.20
N LEU A 154 -6.30 -16.18 -19.10
CA LEU A 154 -7.48 -15.42 -19.52
C LEU A 154 -7.79 -15.60 -21.02
N GLU A 155 -6.76 -15.51 -21.88
CA GLU A 155 -6.87 -15.69 -23.33
C GLU A 155 -7.25 -17.13 -23.72
N ALA A 156 -6.71 -18.12 -23.01
CA ALA A 156 -7.04 -19.53 -23.21
C ALA A 156 -8.44 -19.89 -22.69
N GLY A 157 -9.04 -19.03 -21.86
CA GLY A 157 -10.32 -19.32 -21.19
C GLY A 157 -10.17 -20.33 -20.04
N ASN A 158 -8.98 -20.45 -19.46
CA ASN A 158 -8.75 -21.26 -18.27
C ASN A 158 -9.41 -20.61 -17.05
N ASP A 159 -9.79 -21.41 -16.06
CA ASP A 159 -10.38 -20.87 -14.84
C ASP A 159 -9.38 -20.02 -14.05
N LEU A 160 -9.80 -18.79 -13.76
CA LEU A 160 -9.10 -17.87 -12.88
C LEU A 160 -9.86 -17.70 -11.58
N SER A 161 -9.14 -17.65 -10.46
CA SER A 161 -9.71 -17.35 -9.15
C SER A 161 -10.16 -15.89 -9.06
N PRO A 162 -11.06 -15.54 -8.11
CA PRO A 162 -11.46 -14.15 -7.86
C PRO A 162 -10.27 -13.20 -7.59
N SER A 163 -9.24 -13.69 -6.90
CA SER A 163 -8.03 -12.92 -6.60
C SER A 163 -7.21 -12.63 -7.86
N GLU A 164 -7.09 -13.60 -8.77
CA GLU A 164 -6.38 -13.42 -10.04
C GLU A 164 -7.13 -12.48 -10.98
N LEU A 165 -8.46 -12.59 -11.04
CA LEU A 165 -9.32 -11.69 -11.81
C LEU A 165 -9.25 -10.25 -11.28
N ARG A 166 -9.24 -10.08 -9.95
CA ARG A 166 -9.05 -8.77 -9.33
C ARG A 166 -7.71 -8.15 -9.75
N VAL A 167 -6.62 -8.91 -9.71
CA VAL A 167 -5.31 -8.45 -10.17
C VAL A 167 -5.38 -7.99 -11.63
N LEU A 168 -6.06 -8.74 -12.51
CA LEU A 168 -6.22 -8.36 -13.91
C LEU A 168 -7.03 -7.07 -14.10
N LEU A 169 -8.04 -6.82 -13.27
CA LEU A 169 -8.84 -5.59 -13.32
C LEU A 169 -8.08 -4.34 -12.86
N GLU A 170 -7.11 -4.50 -11.94
CA GLU A 170 -6.30 -3.41 -11.39
C GLU A 170 -5.10 -3.06 -12.29
N ILE A 171 -4.84 -3.85 -13.32
CA ILE A 171 -3.72 -3.65 -14.24
C ILE A 171 -4.15 -2.79 -15.44
N GLU A 172 -3.46 -1.66 -15.66
CA GLU A 172 -3.81 -0.68 -16.71
C GLU A 172 -3.80 -1.21 -18.16
N ASP A 173 -3.03 -2.26 -18.48
CA ASP A 173 -2.97 -2.79 -19.86
C ASP A 173 -3.88 -4.01 -20.12
N VAL A 174 -4.90 -4.25 -19.29
CA VAL A 174 -5.90 -5.30 -19.54
C VAL A 174 -7.21 -4.68 -19.98
N ASP A 175 -7.79 -5.17 -21.08
CA ASP A 175 -9.15 -4.80 -21.47
C ASP A 175 -10.13 -5.34 -20.43
N THR A 176 -10.66 -4.43 -19.60
CA THR A 176 -11.63 -4.74 -18.54
C THR A 176 -12.85 -5.47 -19.11
N SER A 177 -13.22 -5.22 -20.36
CA SER A 177 -14.33 -5.89 -21.04
C SER A 177 -14.06 -7.37 -21.26
N ALA A 178 -12.81 -7.74 -21.56
CA ALA A 178 -12.40 -9.13 -21.72
C ALA A 178 -12.46 -9.90 -20.39
N VAL A 179 -12.06 -9.25 -19.29
CA VAL A 179 -12.17 -9.82 -17.94
C VAL A 179 -13.63 -9.98 -17.52
N GLN A 180 -14.48 -8.98 -17.78
CA GLN A 180 -15.92 -9.07 -17.50
C GLN A 180 -16.60 -10.20 -18.29
N GLU A 181 -16.23 -10.38 -19.56
CA GLU A 181 -16.77 -11.45 -20.40
C GLU A 181 -16.28 -12.84 -19.94
N HIS A 182 -15.07 -12.93 -19.43
CA HIS A 182 -14.57 -14.14 -18.80
C HIS A 182 -15.39 -14.49 -17.54
N ILE A 183 -15.64 -13.51 -16.66
CA ILE A 183 -16.50 -13.69 -15.47
C ILE A 183 -17.90 -14.16 -15.87
N ARG A 184 -18.49 -13.58 -16.93
CA ARG A 184 -19.82 -14.00 -17.41
C ARG A 184 -19.84 -15.45 -17.88
N ARG A 185 -18.81 -15.89 -18.62
CA ARG A 185 -18.72 -17.29 -19.06
C ARG A 185 -18.62 -18.25 -17.88
N GLN A 186 -17.74 -17.97 -16.91
CA GLN A 186 -17.61 -18.80 -15.71
C GLN A 186 -18.93 -18.93 -14.92
N LEU A 187 -19.72 -17.86 -14.83
CA LEU A 187 -21.01 -17.87 -14.11
C LEU A 187 -22.18 -18.47 -14.88
N LEU A 188 -22.06 -18.62 -16.21
CA LEU A 188 -23.13 -19.13 -17.08
C LEU A 188 -22.90 -20.58 -17.54
N GLU A 189 -21.70 -21.13 -17.32
CA GLU A 189 -21.33 -22.52 -17.63
C GLU A 189 -21.44 -23.48 -16.42
N GLU A 190 -21.90 -23.00 -15.25
CA GLU A 190 -22.47 -23.82 -14.15
C GLU A 190 -23.97 -24.12 -14.37
#